data_AF-A0A7L0BLU3-F1
#
_entry.id   AF-A0A7L0BLU3-F1
#
_cell.length_a   1.000
_cell.length_b   1.000
_cell.length_c   1.000
_cell.angle_alpha   90.00
_cell.angle_beta   90.00
_cell.angle_gamma   90.00
#
_symmetry.space_group_name_H-M   'P 1'
#
loop_
_entity.id
_entity.type
_entity.pdbx_description
1 polymer ?
#
loop_
_entity_poly.entity_id
_entity_poly.type
_entity_poly.pdbx_seq_one_letter_code
_entity_poly.pdbx_strand_id
1 'polypeptide(L)'
;SGIGSQKDRVVTEEEWLQKWETGNIGFHKEQGHPLFQKYLDVLLNGRSGLRLFFPLCGKAVEMKWLVDMGHSVVGVEVSEQALKEFFAEHNLPYCEEPVPEISGAKKLQSASGNISLYCCSIYDLS
;
A
#
# COMPACT_ATOMS: atom_id res chain seq x y z
N SER A 1 13.64 15.91 -25.46
CA SER A 1 13.71 16.60 -24.16
C SER A 1 14.53 15.73 -23.23
N GLY A 2 15.67 16.23 -22.75
CA GLY A 2 16.72 15.42 -22.13
C GLY A 2 16.27 14.76 -20.84
N ILE A 3 16.34 13.44 -20.79
CA ILE A 3 16.35 12.70 -19.52
C ILE A 3 17.74 12.94 -18.94
N GLY A 4 17.86 13.95 -18.08
CA GLY A 4 19.04 14.10 -17.23
C GLY A 4 19.21 12.86 -16.35
N SER A 5 20.44 12.58 -15.92
CA SER A 5 20.72 11.54 -14.94
C SER A 5 19.84 11.76 -13.70
N GLN A 6 19.13 10.71 -13.28
CA GLN A 6 18.29 10.74 -12.06
C GLN A 6 19.07 10.28 -10.81
N LYS A 7 20.39 10.08 -10.91
CA LYS A 7 21.22 9.50 -9.86
C LYS A 7 21.13 10.26 -8.53
N ASP A 8 21.06 11.58 -8.58
CA ASP A 8 21.05 12.45 -7.40
C ASP A 8 19.63 12.92 -7.02
N ARG A 9 18.60 12.33 -7.62
CA ARG A 9 17.21 12.67 -7.33
C ARG A 9 16.81 12.10 -5.97
N VAL A 10 16.45 12.97 -5.06
CA VAL A 10 15.84 12.65 -3.77
C VAL A 10 14.40 13.12 -3.78
N VAL A 11 13.50 12.34 -3.19
CA VAL A 11 12.14 12.76 -2.86
C VAL A 11 11.97 12.54 -1.37
N THR A 12 11.63 13.60 -0.62
CA THR A 12 11.43 13.49 0.83
C THR A 12 10.04 12.94 1.16
N GLU A 13 9.84 12.52 2.41
CA GLU A 13 8.53 12.07 2.87
C GLU A 13 7.50 13.21 2.80
N GLU A 14 7.90 14.43 3.16
CA GLU A 14 7.04 15.62 3.08
C GLU A 14 6.59 15.91 1.64
N GLU A 15 7.49 15.80 0.66
CA GLU A 15 7.15 15.96 -0.76
C GLU A 15 6.17 14.88 -1.25
N TRP A 16 6.28 13.66 -0.71
CA TRP A 16 5.35 12.58 -1.01
C TRP A 16 3.98 12.79 -0.35
N LEU A 17 3.96 13.18 0.92
CA LEU A 17 2.73 13.52 1.64
C LEU A 17 1.99 14.67 0.97
N GLN A 18 2.70 15.71 0.53
CA GLN A 18 2.11 16.84 -0.20
C GLN A 18 1.38 16.40 -1.48
N LYS A 19 1.84 15.34 -2.17
CA LYS A 19 1.14 14.80 -3.35
C LYS A 19 -0.21 14.22 -2.98
N TRP A 20 -0.31 13.51 -1.86
CA TRP A 20 -1.59 12.98 -1.37
C TRP A 20 -2.53 14.10 -0.93
N GLU A 21 -2.03 15.06 -0.16
CA GLU A 21 -2.81 16.21 0.31
C GLU A 21 -3.38 17.05 -0.85
N THR A 22 -2.60 17.21 -1.93
CA THR A 22 -3.01 18.00 -3.11
C THR A 22 -3.74 17.18 -4.17
N GLY A 23 -3.97 15.88 -3.94
CA GLY A 23 -4.57 14.99 -4.94
C GLY A 23 -3.71 14.77 -6.18
N ASN A 24 -2.40 15.08 -6.13
CA ASN A 24 -1.44 14.82 -7.21
C ASN A 24 -1.00 13.34 -7.21
N ILE A 25 -2.00 12.46 -7.32
CA ILE A 25 -1.87 11.01 -7.22
C ILE A 25 -2.07 10.32 -8.58
N GLY A 26 -1.61 10.94 -9.67
CA GLY A 26 -1.75 10.40 -11.03
C GLY A 26 -1.06 9.05 -11.28
N PHE A 27 -0.32 8.54 -10.29
CA PHE A 27 0.23 7.19 -10.26
C PHE A 27 -0.81 6.14 -9.83
N HIS A 28 -1.88 6.52 -9.13
CA HIS A 28 -2.95 5.62 -8.72
C HIS A 28 -3.73 5.11 -9.93
N LYS A 29 -4.06 3.81 -9.94
CA LYS A 29 -4.85 3.16 -10.99
C LYS A 29 -6.13 2.63 -10.38
N GLU A 30 -7.24 3.33 -10.60
CA GLU A 30 -8.56 2.99 -10.04
C GLU A 30 -9.03 1.58 -10.44
N GLN A 31 -8.67 1.13 -11.64
CA GLN A 31 -9.02 -0.20 -12.16
C GLN A 31 -7.91 -1.24 -11.90
N GLY A 32 -6.87 -0.88 -11.16
CA GLY A 32 -5.68 -1.68 -10.91
C GLY A 32 -4.72 -1.77 -12.10
N HIS A 33 -3.62 -2.47 -11.90
CA HIS A 33 -2.53 -2.62 -12.84
C HIS A 33 -2.86 -3.72 -13.87
N PRO A 34 -2.97 -3.40 -15.17
CA PRO A 34 -3.42 -4.37 -16.17
C PRO A 34 -2.56 -5.64 -16.27
N LEU A 35 -1.23 -5.51 -16.09
CA LEU A 35 -0.34 -6.67 -16.08
C LEU A 35 -0.45 -7.48 -14.79
N PHE A 36 -0.80 -6.85 -13.66
CA PHE A 36 -1.02 -7.59 -12.43
C PHE A 36 -2.24 -8.50 -12.61
N GLN A 37 -3.34 -7.95 -13.12
CA GLN A 37 -4.54 -8.72 -13.45
C GLN A 37 -4.25 -9.83 -14.45
N LYS A 38 -3.51 -9.54 -15.53
CA LYS A 38 -3.15 -10.53 -16.57
C LYS A 38 -2.34 -11.72 -16.03
N TYR A 39 -1.44 -11.48 -15.08
CA TYR A 39 -0.51 -12.49 -14.57
C TYR A 39 -0.85 -12.98 -13.16
N LEU A 40 -2.03 -12.64 -12.64
CA LEU A 40 -2.42 -12.98 -11.27
C LEU A 40 -2.46 -14.48 -11.05
N ASP A 41 -3.07 -15.25 -11.96
CA ASP A 41 -3.12 -16.71 -11.84
C ASP A 41 -1.72 -17.35 -11.85
N VAL A 42 -0.79 -16.79 -12.64
CA VAL A 42 0.61 -17.23 -12.69
C VAL A 42 1.32 -16.89 -11.38
N LEU A 43 1.08 -15.71 -10.82
CA LEU A 43 1.64 -15.30 -9.54
C LEU A 43 1.15 -16.22 -8.41
N LEU A 44 -0.15 -16.52 -8.36
CA LEU A 44 -0.74 -17.36 -7.32
C LEU A 44 -0.34 -18.83 -7.51
N ASN A 45 -0.30 -19.31 -8.75
CA ASN A 45 0.11 -20.66 -9.14
C ASN A 45 -0.60 -21.76 -8.32
N GLY A 46 -1.92 -21.60 -8.14
CA GLY A 46 -2.77 -22.52 -7.36
C GLY A 46 -2.52 -22.53 -5.85
N ARG A 47 -1.65 -21.67 -5.32
CA ARG A 47 -1.39 -21.55 -3.89
C ARG A 47 -2.51 -20.76 -3.22
N SER A 48 -2.94 -21.20 -2.04
CA SER A 48 -3.92 -20.52 -1.20
C SER A 48 -3.27 -19.94 0.06
N GLY A 49 -3.94 -18.97 0.70
CA GLY A 49 -3.48 -18.44 2.00
C GLY A 49 -2.12 -17.74 1.98
N LEU A 50 -1.65 -17.28 0.81
CA LEU A 50 -0.42 -16.51 0.70
C LEU A 50 -0.46 -15.24 1.55
N ARG A 51 0.71 -14.82 2.03
CA ARG A 51 0.93 -13.51 2.64
C ARG A 51 1.77 -12.66 1.70
N LEU A 52 1.18 -11.62 1.14
CA LEU A 52 1.80 -10.78 0.12
C LEU A 52 2.15 -9.41 0.68
N PHE A 53 3.34 -8.92 0.35
CA PHE A 53 3.85 -7.62 0.79
C PHE A 53 3.77 -6.58 -0.32
N PHE A 54 3.25 -5.39 -0.01
CA PHE A 54 3.11 -4.25 -0.90
C PHE A 54 3.95 -3.08 -0.38
N PRO A 55 5.18 -2.90 -0.88
CA PRO A 55 6.01 -1.75 -0.53
C PRO A 55 5.45 -0.48 -1.17
N LEU A 56 5.38 0.61 -0.40
CA LEU A 56 4.89 1.92 -0.85
C LEU A 56 3.47 1.78 -1.45
N CYS A 57 2.57 1.16 -0.68
CA CYS A 57 1.34 0.61 -1.22
C CYS A 57 0.33 1.66 -1.68
N GLY A 58 0.43 2.91 -1.22
CA GLY A 58 -0.62 3.91 -1.37
C GLY A 58 -1.99 3.31 -1.04
N LYS A 59 -2.91 3.39 -2.02
CA LYS A 59 -4.21 2.72 -2.00
C LYS A 59 -4.40 1.70 -3.13
N ALA A 60 -3.39 0.85 -3.37
CA ALA A 60 -3.43 -0.15 -4.43
C ALA A 60 -4.65 -1.09 -4.32
N VAL A 61 -5.54 -1.08 -5.32
CA VAL A 61 -6.79 -1.87 -5.34
C VAL A 61 -6.53 -3.38 -5.39
N GLU A 62 -5.36 -3.78 -5.88
CA GLU A 62 -4.91 -5.16 -5.97
C GLU A 62 -4.82 -5.83 -4.59
N MET A 63 -4.57 -5.03 -3.54
CA MET A 63 -4.56 -5.54 -2.16
C MET A 63 -5.93 -6.12 -1.79
N LYS A 64 -7.02 -5.46 -2.20
CA LYS A 64 -8.39 -5.97 -1.99
C LYS A 64 -8.65 -7.22 -2.81
N TRP A 65 -8.21 -7.27 -4.07
CA TRP A 65 -8.39 -8.44 -4.93
C TRP A 65 -7.77 -9.70 -4.32
N LEU A 66 -6.54 -9.59 -3.82
CA LEU A 66 -5.84 -10.71 -3.19
C LEU A 66 -6.57 -11.20 -1.93
N VAL A 67 -7.09 -10.28 -1.12
CA VAL A 67 -7.82 -10.63 0.11
C VAL A 67 -9.15 -11.31 -0.21
N ASP A 68 -9.85 -10.86 -1.26
CA ASP A 68 -11.07 -11.51 -1.74
C ASP A 68 -10.83 -12.92 -2.28
N MET A 69 -9.61 -13.21 -2.72
CA MET A 69 -9.16 -14.54 -3.12
C MET A 69 -8.67 -15.40 -1.94
N GLY A 70 -8.81 -14.93 -0.70
CA GLY A 70 -8.43 -15.66 0.50
C GLY A 70 -6.94 -15.58 0.86
N HIS A 71 -6.24 -14.56 0.37
CA HIS A 71 -4.88 -14.24 0.79
C HIS A 71 -4.86 -13.18 1.88
N SER A 72 -3.70 -12.99 2.49
CA SER A 72 -3.44 -11.90 3.43
C SER A 72 -2.44 -10.91 2.82
N VAL A 73 -2.63 -9.64 3.14
CA VAL A 73 -1.81 -8.55 2.63
C VAL A 73 -1.19 -7.78 3.78
N VAL A 74 0.09 -7.46 3.61
CA VAL A 74 0.82 -6.48 4.41
C VAL A 74 1.28 -5.36 3.49
N GLY A 75 0.99 -4.12 3.82
CA GLY A 75 1.45 -2.95 3.08
C GLY A 75 2.19 -1.98 3.97
N VAL A 76 3.04 -1.14 3.37
CA VAL A 76 3.65 0.01 4.06
C VAL A 76 3.52 1.25 3.19
N GLU A 77 3.15 2.37 3.80
CA GLU A 77 2.96 3.66 3.15
C GLU A 77 3.13 4.75 4.21
N VAL A 78 3.78 5.85 3.88
CA VAL A 78 3.97 6.96 4.84
C VAL A 78 2.71 7.86 4.92
N SER A 79 1.92 7.91 3.85
CA SER A 79 0.66 8.65 3.80
C SER A 79 -0.48 7.96 4.55
N GLU A 80 -0.75 8.41 5.78
CA GLU A 80 -1.94 8.00 6.54
C GLU A 80 -3.23 8.24 5.76
N GLN A 81 -3.30 9.35 4.99
CA GLN A 81 -4.43 9.66 4.12
C GLN A 81 -4.66 8.55 3.07
N ALA A 82 -3.61 8.08 2.41
CA ALA A 82 -3.71 7.02 1.40
C ALA A 82 -4.28 5.72 1.99
N LEU A 83 -3.80 5.33 3.17
CA LEU A 83 -4.25 4.13 3.86
C LEU A 83 -5.72 4.25 4.28
N LYS A 84 -6.14 5.40 4.81
CA LYS A 84 -7.54 5.65 5.18
C LYS A 84 -8.47 5.68 3.98
N GLU A 85 -8.05 6.30 2.89
CA GLU A 85 -8.76 6.29 1.60
C GLU A 85 -8.95 4.86 1.10
N PHE A 86 -7.92 4.01 1.13
CA PHE A 86 -8.03 2.60 0.75
C PHE A 86 -9.14 1.87 1.52
N PHE A 87 -9.15 1.98 2.86
CA PHE A 87 -10.18 1.32 3.66
C PHE A 87 -11.58 1.88 3.38
N ALA A 88 -11.71 3.21 3.21
CA ALA A 88 -12.97 3.86 2.89
C ALA A 88 -13.52 3.44 1.52
N GLU A 89 -12.68 3.49 0.48
CA GLU A 89 -13.06 3.14 -0.91
C GLU A 89 -13.52 1.69 -1.04
N HIS A 90 -12.91 0.78 -0.27
CA HIS A 90 -13.28 -0.63 -0.26
C HIS A 90 -14.32 -1.01 0.79
N ASN A 91 -14.88 -0.04 1.51
CA ASN A 91 -15.86 -0.23 2.59
C ASN A 91 -15.40 -1.25 3.63
N LEU A 92 -14.12 -1.19 4.00
CA LEU A 92 -13.50 -2.12 4.93
C LEU A 92 -13.41 -1.49 6.33
N PRO A 93 -14.09 -2.04 7.35
CA PRO A 93 -13.85 -1.63 8.72
C PRO A 93 -12.43 -2.02 9.15
N TYR A 94 -11.78 -1.13 9.90
CA TYR A 94 -10.44 -1.34 10.43
C TYR A 94 -10.29 -0.74 11.83
N CYS A 95 -9.27 -1.17 12.55
CA CYS A 95 -8.78 -0.52 13.76
C CYS A 95 -7.36 0.02 13.53
N GLU A 96 -7.00 1.04 14.31
CA GLU A 96 -5.63 1.59 14.34
C GLU A 96 -4.97 1.18 15.66
N GLU A 97 -3.71 0.75 15.59
CA GLU A 97 -2.89 0.48 16.77
C GLU A 97 -1.47 1.03 16.59
N PRO A 98 -0.80 1.48 17.67
CA PRO A 98 0.61 1.85 17.59
C PRO A 98 1.48 0.64 17.26
N VAL A 99 2.64 0.87 16.64
CA VAL A 99 3.67 -0.16 16.44
C VAL A 99 4.76 0.04 17.50
N PRO A 100 4.83 -0.79 18.56
CA PRO A 100 5.72 -0.54 19.70
C PRO A 100 7.20 -0.38 19.33
N GLU A 101 7.65 -1.06 18.28
CA GLU A 101 9.03 -1.08 17.83
C GLU A 101 9.41 0.16 16.99
N ILE A 102 8.43 0.88 16.44
CA ILE A 102 8.66 2.00 15.52
C ILE A 102 7.95 3.25 16.06
N SER A 103 8.74 4.20 16.57
CA SER A 103 8.24 5.43 17.16
C SER A 103 7.37 6.23 16.18
N GLY A 104 6.12 6.49 16.58
CA GLY A 104 5.17 7.28 15.78
C GLY A 104 4.46 6.50 14.67
N ALA A 105 4.86 5.25 14.41
CA ALA A 105 4.19 4.41 13.43
C ALA A 105 2.86 3.87 13.96
N LYS A 106 1.93 3.69 13.03
CA LYS A 106 0.63 3.07 13.27
C LYS A 106 0.44 1.89 12.33
N LYS A 107 -0.30 0.89 12.79
CA LYS A 107 -0.81 -0.18 11.93
C LYS A 107 -2.32 -0.04 11.83
N LEU A 108 -2.81 0.04 10.61
CA LEU A 108 -4.23 -0.04 10.27
C LEU A 108 -4.54 -1.49 9.90
N GLN A 109 -5.36 -2.16 10.70
CA GLN A 109 -5.68 -3.58 10.58
C GLN A 109 -7.15 -3.74 10.20
N SER A 110 -7.46 -4.45 9.11
CA SER A 110 -8.87 -4.76 8.78
C SER A 110 -9.50 -5.59 9.89
N ALA A 111 -10.81 -5.44 10.12
CA ALA A 111 -11.54 -6.23 11.13
C ALA A 111 -11.46 -7.75 10.87
N SER A 112 -11.26 -8.16 9.61
CA SER A 112 -11.04 -9.54 9.22
C SER A 112 -9.62 -10.07 9.53
N GLY A 113 -8.67 -9.20 9.87
CA GLY A 113 -7.26 -9.54 10.09
C GLY A 113 -6.45 -9.79 8.81
N ASN A 114 -7.08 -9.83 7.64
CA ASN A 114 -6.41 -10.19 6.38
C ASN A 114 -5.64 -9.03 5.74
N ILE A 115 -5.80 -7.80 6.22
CA ILE A 115 -5.05 -6.63 5.74
C ILE A 115 -4.37 -5.95 6.94
N SER A 116 -3.07 -5.72 6.82
CA SER A 116 -2.25 -4.95 7.76
C SER A 116 -1.49 -3.87 7.01
N LEU A 117 -1.82 -2.60 7.20
CA LEU A 117 -1.13 -1.49 6.54
C LEU A 117 -0.34 -0.69 7.58
N TYR A 118 0.97 -0.62 7.43
CA TYR A 118 1.86 0.12 8.29
C TYR A 118 2.01 1.55 7.78
N CYS A 119 1.67 2.51 8.62
CA CYS A 119 1.85 3.94 8.40
C CYS A 119 3.22 4.37 8.93
N CYS A 120 4.26 4.19 8.13
CA CYS A 120 5.66 4.55 8.46
C CYS A 120 6.53 4.54 7.19
N SER A 121 7.81 4.89 7.35
CA SER A 121 8.78 4.71 6.28
C SER A 121 9.02 3.21 6.03
N ILE A 122 9.25 2.82 4.78
CA ILE A 122 9.63 1.43 4.48
C ILE A 122 10.96 1.05 5.14
N TYR A 123 11.83 2.04 5.36
CA TYR A 123 13.13 1.83 6.00
C TYR A 123 13.02 1.50 7.49
N ASP A 124 11.88 1.82 8.12
CA ASP A 124 11.63 1.52 9.53
C ASP A 124 11.26 0.05 9.77
N LEU A 125 10.92 -0.71 8.73
CA LEU A 125 10.55 -2.13 8.82
C LEU A 125 11.76 -3.09 8.83
N SER A 126 12.95 -2.57 9.13
CA SER A 126 14.22 -3.31 9.07
C SER A 126 14.58 -4.07 10.35
#